data_AF-A0A7Y2DCP6-F1
#
_entry.id   AF-A0A7Y2DCP6-F1
#
_cell.length_a   1.000
_cell.length_b   1.000
_cell.length_c   1.000
_cell.angle_alpha   90.00
_cell.angle_beta   90.00
_cell.angle_gamma   90.00
#
_symmetry.space_group_name_H-M   'P 1'
#
loop_
_entity.id
_entity.type
_entity.pdbx_description
1 polymer ?
#
loop_
_entity_poly.entity_id
_entity_poly.type
_entity_poly.pdbx_seq_one_letter_code
_entity_poly.pdbx_strand_id
1 'polypeptide(L)'
;RWGGVLGIPRDWVPSLRFDRASGVGVLGGYVGEGVAAANLAGRSMAELITAADTDRTTLPWVGLRSRRWEPEPFRWLGVRGSRWVLGAADDREASTDREARIAYRISRLLRGA
;
A
#
# COMPACT_ATOMS: atom_id res chain seq x y z
N ARG A 1 3.97 -5.73 23.23
CA ARG A 1 4.01 -5.80 21.75
C ARG A 1 2.78 -5.09 21.20
N TRP A 2 2.91 -4.38 20.09
CA TRP A 2 1.82 -3.66 19.41
C TRP A 2 1.76 -4.11 17.95
N GLY A 3 0.57 -3.99 17.36
CA GLY A 3 0.31 -4.27 15.96
C GLY A 3 -0.85 -3.41 15.46
N GLY A 4 -0.98 -3.32 14.14
CA GLY A 4 -2.01 -2.52 13.49
C GLY A 4 -2.26 -2.99 12.07
N VAL A 5 -3.30 -2.43 11.45
CA VAL A 5 -3.63 -2.69 10.05
C VAL A 5 -2.97 -1.66 9.15
N LEU A 6 -2.53 -2.09 7.96
CA LEU A 6 -2.02 -1.20 6.92
C LEU A 6 -3.08 -1.03 5.82
N GLY A 7 -3.28 0.21 5.37
CA GLY A 7 -4.08 0.51 4.18
C GLY A 7 -3.22 0.35 2.93
N ILE A 8 -3.42 -0.75 2.19
CA ILE A 8 -2.62 -1.09 1.01
C ILE A 8 -3.52 -1.07 -0.25
N PRO A 9 -3.24 -0.20 -1.22
CA PRO A 9 -3.91 -0.23 -2.53
C PRO A 9 -3.38 -1.42 -3.35
N ARG A 10 -4.11 -1.84 -4.39
CA ARG A 10 -3.80 -3.09 -5.11
C ARG A 10 -2.43 -3.08 -5.79
N ASP A 11 -2.01 -1.92 -6.27
CA ASP A 11 -0.73 -1.64 -6.91
C ASP A 11 0.39 -1.28 -5.93
N TRP A 12 0.11 -1.21 -4.62
CA TRP A 12 1.07 -0.83 -3.58
C TRP A 12 1.64 0.60 -3.72
N VAL A 13 1.00 1.44 -4.54
CA VAL A 13 1.43 2.82 -4.77
C VAL A 13 0.53 3.78 -3.99
N PRO A 14 1.08 4.59 -3.07
CA PRO A 14 0.34 5.67 -2.42
C PRO A 14 -0.17 6.68 -3.45
N SER A 15 -1.34 7.28 -3.22
CA SER A 15 -1.89 8.26 -4.14
C SER A 15 -2.70 9.33 -3.42
N LEU A 16 -2.86 10.48 -4.09
CA LEU A 16 -3.80 11.51 -3.69
C LEU A 16 -4.58 12.04 -4.90
N ARG A 17 -5.85 12.39 -4.69
CA ARG A 17 -6.72 12.93 -5.73
C ARG A 17 -7.66 13.95 -5.12
N PHE A 18 -7.91 15.02 -5.85
CA PHE A 18 -8.89 16.02 -5.50
C PHE A 18 -9.89 16.16 -6.65
N ASP A 19 -11.17 15.97 -6.37
CA ASP A 19 -12.24 16.26 -7.32
C ASP A 19 -12.77 17.66 -7.07
N ARG A 20 -12.46 18.59 -7.99
CA ARG A 20 -12.88 19.98 -7.88
C ARG A 20 -14.40 20.17 -7.99
N ALA A 21 -15.09 19.29 -8.70
CA ALA A 21 -16.54 19.42 -8.91
C ALA A 21 -17.31 19.08 -7.62
N SER A 22 -16.88 18.04 -6.90
CA SER A 22 -17.50 17.63 -5.63
C SER A 22 -16.86 18.23 -4.39
N GLY A 23 -15.65 18.79 -4.51
CA GLY A 23 -14.85 19.25 -3.37
C GLY A 23 -14.26 18.11 -2.53
N VAL A 24 -14.28 16.87 -3.02
CA VAL A 24 -13.83 15.69 -2.25
C VAL A 24 -12.38 15.36 -2.56
N GLY A 25 -11.55 15.32 -1.52
CA GLY A 25 -10.17 14.85 -1.55
C GLY A 25 -10.02 13.43 -0.99
N VAL A 26 -9.18 12.62 -1.63
CA VAL A 26 -8.74 11.31 -1.13
C VAL A 26 -7.22 11.29 -1.13
N LEU A 27 -6.61 10.95 0.01
CA LEU A 27 -5.16 10.76 0.14
C LEU A 27 -4.93 9.54 1.04
N GLY A 28 -4.09 8.60 0.60
CA GLY A 28 -3.89 7.38 1.38
C GLY A 28 -3.16 6.28 0.63
N GLY A 29 -3.29 5.07 1.18
CA GLY A 29 -2.59 3.91 0.64
C GLY A 29 -1.09 3.95 0.91
N TYR A 30 -0.65 4.56 2.02
CA TYR A 30 0.76 4.79 2.32
C TYR A 30 1.57 3.54 2.65
N VAL A 31 0.92 2.36 2.69
CA VAL A 31 1.56 1.07 2.99
C VAL A 31 2.32 1.15 4.31
N GLY A 32 3.65 1.19 4.31
CA GLY A 32 4.52 1.28 5.49
C GLY A 32 5.12 2.67 5.74
N GLU A 33 4.99 3.60 4.80
CA GLU A 33 5.65 4.92 4.83
C GLU A 33 4.68 6.04 5.26
N GLY A 34 3.75 5.72 6.17
CA GLY A 34 2.61 6.56 6.51
C GLY A 34 2.96 7.97 6.98
N VAL A 35 3.98 8.11 7.82
CA VAL A 35 4.30 9.39 8.46
C VAL A 35 4.82 10.41 7.45
N ALA A 36 5.86 10.05 6.69
CA ALA A 36 6.45 10.93 5.69
C ALA A 36 5.48 11.17 4.51
N ALA A 37 4.82 10.11 4.02
CA ALA A 37 3.90 10.22 2.90
C ALA A 37 2.67 11.07 3.24
N ALA A 38 2.10 10.95 4.45
CA ALA A 38 0.96 11.78 4.86
C ALA A 38 1.32 13.27 4.94
N ASN A 39 2.52 13.61 5.40
CA ASN A 39 2.99 15.00 5.43
C ASN A 39 3.09 15.59 4.01
N LEU A 40 3.71 14.85 3.07
CA LEU A 40 3.79 15.28 1.68
C LEU A 40 2.40 15.38 1.04
N ALA A 41 1.55 14.37 1.27
CA ALA A 41 0.20 14.31 0.70
C ALA A 41 -0.69 15.46 1.20
N GLY A 42 -0.60 15.81 2.48
CA GLY A 42 -1.36 16.92 3.06
C GLY A 42 -1.00 18.26 2.42
N ARG A 43 0.29 18.53 2.20
CA ARG A 43 0.77 19.75 1.53
C ARG A 43 0.35 19.79 0.07
N SER A 44 0.51 18.68 -0.67
CA SER A 44 0.01 18.57 -2.04
C SER A 44 -1.50 18.75 -2.12
N MET A 45 -2.27 18.20 -1.18
CA MET A 45 -3.73 18.36 -1.15
C MET A 45 -4.14 19.82 -0.91
N ALA A 46 -3.49 20.50 0.01
CA ALA A 46 -3.74 21.92 0.25
C ALA A 46 -3.48 22.75 -1.03
N GLU A 47 -2.39 22.48 -1.74
CA GLU A 47 -2.06 23.14 -3.00
C GLU A 47 -3.06 22.81 -4.12
N LEU A 48 -3.56 21.57 -4.20
CA LEU A 48 -4.62 21.20 -5.14
C LEU A 48 -5.95 21.90 -4.85
N ILE A 49 -6.30 22.06 -3.57
CA ILE A 49 -7.52 22.75 -3.10
C ILE A 49 -7.44 24.24 -3.46
N THR A 50 -6.31 24.89 -3.22
CA THR A 50 -6.11 26.31 -3.52
C THR A 50 -5.77 26.58 -4.99
N ALA A 51 -5.74 25.54 -5.83
CA ALA A 51 -5.35 25.61 -7.23
C ALA A 51 -3.96 26.24 -7.46
N ALA A 52 -3.02 25.99 -6.54
CA ALA A 52 -1.63 26.41 -6.69
C ALA A 52 -0.90 25.57 -7.75
N ASP A 53 -0.07 26.24 -8.55
CA ASP A 53 0.81 25.60 -9.52
C ASP A 53 2.19 25.37 -8.88
N THR A 54 2.48 24.12 -8.51
CA THR A 54 3.72 23.74 -7.81
C THR A 54 4.21 22.39 -8.32
N ASP A 55 5.51 22.10 -8.16
CA ASP A 55 6.07 20.79 -8.50
C ASP A 55 5.39 19.64 -7.73
N ARG A 56 4.80 19.93 -6.57
CA ARG A 56 4.16 18.92 -5.72
C ARG A 56 2.82 18.44 -6.28
N THR A 57 2.12 19.29 -7.04
CA THR A 57 0.84 18.94 -7.67
C THR A 57 1.01 18.20 -8.99
N THR A 58 2.23 18.19 -9.55
CA THR A 58 2.58 17.47 -10.80
C THR A 58 3.26 16.10 -10.56
N LEU A 59 3.54 15.75 -9.30
CA LEU A 59 4.14 14.46 -8.95
C LEU A 59 3.27 13.27 -9.43
N PRO A 60 3.88 12.15 -9.85
CA PRO A 60 3.18 11.06 -10.56
C PRO A 60 2.10 10.33 -9.75
N TRP A 61 2.15 10.42 -8.43
CA TRP A 61 1.14 9.87 -7.52
C TRP A 61 -0.14 10.72 -7.39
N VAL A 62 -0.14 11.95 -7.92
CA VAL A 62 -1.31 12.84 -7.97
C VAL A 62 -2.23 12.37 -9.09
N GLY A 63 -3.51 12.19 -8.77
CA GLY A 63 -4.52 11.72 -9.72
C GLY A 63 -4.49 10.21 -9.98
N LEU A 64 -3.45 9.50 -9.51
CA LEU A 64 -3.33 8.06 -9.68
C LEU A 64 -4.52 7.32 -9.05
N ARG A 65 -5.08 6.37 -9.81
CA ARG A 65 -6.19 5.52 -9.37
C ARG A 65 -5.75 4.07 -9.39
N SER A 66 -5.54 3.52 -8.20
CA SER A 66 -5.32 2.08 -8.05
C SER A 66 -6.53 1.29 -8.54
N ARG A 67 -6.26 0.13 -9.16
CA ARG A 67 -7.31 -0.79 -9.59
C ARG A 67 -8.06 -1.33 -8.37
N ARG A 68 -9.35 -1.64 -8.55
CA ARG A 68 -10.11 -2.34 -7.53
C ARG A 68 -9.47 -3.70 -7.24
N TRP A 69 -9.45 -4.07 -5.97
CA TRP A 69 -9.17 -5.43 -5.55
C TRP A 69 -10.16 -6.41 -6.20
N GLU A 70 -9.76 -7.68 -6.26
CA GLU A 70 -10.59 -8.77 -6.72
C GLU A 70 -11.96 -8.76 -6.00
N PRO A 71 -13.05 -9.15 -6.68
CA PRO A 71 -14.35 -9.26 -6.04
C PRO A 71 -14.33 -10.35 -4.96
N GLU A 72 -15.25 -10.24 -4.00
CA GLU A 72 -15.44 -11.31 -3.01
C GLU A 72 -16.10 -12.55 -3.65
N PRO A 73 -15.72 -13.78 -3.25
CA PRO A 73 -14.87 -14.13 -2.09
C PRO A 73 -13.37 -14.25 -2.39
N PHE A 74 -12.92 -13.97 -3.63
CA PHE A 74 -11.54 -14.22 -4.04
C PHE A 74 -10.53 -13.39 -3.26
N ARG A 75 -10.85 -12.12 -2.98
CA ARG A 75 -10.00 -11.26 -2.16
C ARG A 75 -9.85 -11.82 -0.75
N TRP A 76 -10.94 -12.19 -0.09
CA TRP A 76 -10.89 -12.81 1.23
C TRP A 76 -10.08 -14.11 1.25
N LEU A 77 -10.28 -14.98 0.25
CA LEU A 77 -9.52 -16.23 0.10
C LEU A 77 -8.03 -15.94 -0.07
N GLY A 78 -7.66 -14.95 -0.87
CA GLY A 78 -6.27 -14.53 -1.06
C GLY A 78 -5.63 -14.03 0.22
N VAL A 79 -6.31 -13.16 0.98
CA VAL A 79 -5.80 -12.62 2.26
C VAL A 79 -5.69 -13.70 3.34
N ARG A 80 -6.67 -14.61 3.44
CA ARG A 80 -6.61 -15.71 4.41
C ARG A 80 -5.56 -16.75 4.03
N GLY A 81 -5.50 -17.11 2.74
CA GLY A 81 -4.53 -18.07 2.22
C GLY A 81 -3.09 -17.59 2.43
N SER A 82 -2.81 -16.32 2.12
CA SER A 82 -1.47 -15.75 2.33
C SER A 82 -1.07 -15.73 3.80
N ARG A 83 -1.99 -15.38 4.71
CA ARG A 83 -1.73 -15.46 6.16
C ARG A 83 -1.43 -16.87 6.62
N TRP A 84 -2.16 -17.88 6.15
CA TRP A 84 -1.91 -19.27 6.52
C TRP A 84 -0.54 -19.76 6.03
N VAL A 85 -0.20 -19.45 4.76
CA VAL A 85 1.11 -19.79 4.18
C VAL A 85 2.26 -19.12 4.92
N LEU A 86 2.12 -17.82 5.24
CA LEU A 86 3.15 -17.07 5.98
C LEU A 86 3.29 -17.59 7.41
N GLY A 87 2.19 -17.84 8.13
CA GLY A 87 2.25 -18.40 9.47
C GLY A 87 2.89 -19.79 9.52
N ALA A 88 2.57 -20.67 8.56
CA ALA A 88 3.20 -21.98 8.46
C ALA A 88 4.71 -21.90 8.13
N ALA A 89 5.14 -20.87 7.40
CA ALA A 89 6.56 -20.61 7.16
C ALA A 89 7.26 -20.15 8.45
N ASP A 90 6.68 -19.21 9.18
CA ASP A 90 7.21 -18.69 10.44
C ASP A 90 7.34 -19.81 11.49
N ASP A 91 6.32 -20.67 11.64
CA ASP A 91 6.35 -21.82 12.56
C ASP A 91 7.49 -22.80 12.22
N ARG A 92 7.74 -23.00 10.93
CA ARG A 92 8.81 -23.89 10.44
C ARG A 92 10.19 -23.27 10.65
N GLU A 93 10.34 -21.97 10.48
CA GLU A 93 11.59 -21.25 10.80
C GLU A 93 11.89 -21.31 12.29
N ALA A 94 10.88 -21.07 13.15
CA ALA A 94 11.02 -21.14 14.60
C ALA A 94 11.41 -22.54 15.11
N SER A 95 10.97 -23.61 14.44
CA SER A 95 11.30 -24.97 14.83
C SER A 95 12.63 -25.49 14.26
N THR A 96 13.22 -24.82 13.26
CA THR A 96 14.41 -25.34 12.54
C THR A 96 15.65 -24.43 12.57
N ASP A 97 15.55 -23.22 13.13
CA ASP A 97 16.64 -22.22 13.26
C ASP A 97 17.43 -21.98 11.96
N ARG A 98 16.75 -22.19 10.82
CA ARG A 98 17.27 -21.98 9.48
C ARG A 98 16.28 -21.08 8.76
N GLU A 99 16.71 -19.87 8.40
CA GLU A 99 15.95 -18.97 7.51
C GLU A 99 15.41 -19.78 6.32
N ALA A 100 14.10 -19.75 6.10
CA ALA A 100 13.48 -20.54 5.07
C ALA A 100 13.95 -20.01 3.73
N ARG A 101 14.75 -20.82 3.04
CA ARG A 101 15.14 -20.62 1.62
C ARG A 101 13.94 -20.31 0.71
N ILE A 102 12.72 -20.65 1.13
CA ILE A 102 11.45 -20.34 0.48
C ILE A 102 11.08 -18.85 0.62
N ALA A 103 11.24 -18.25 1.81
CA ALA A 103 11.01 -16.82 2.02
C ALA A 103 11.98 -15.98 1.15
N TYR A 104 13.25 -16.38 1.08
CA TYR A 104 14.22 -15.75 0.19
C TYR A 104 13.81 -15.86 -1.29
N ARG A 105 13.35 -17.04 -1.75
CA ARG A 105 12.89 -17.26 -3.14
C ARG A 105 11.62 -16.47 -3.49
N ILE A 106 10.65 -16.38 -2.58
CA ILE A 106 9.43 -15.59 -2.78
C ILE A 106 9.76 -14.10 -2.82
N SER A 107 10.65 -13.63 -1.94
CA SER A 107 11.07 -12.23 -1.92
C SER A 107 11.80 -11.80 -3.22
N ARG A 108 12.48 -12.75 -3.89
CA ARG A 108 13.13 -12.52 -5.19
C ARG A 108 12.13 -12.48 -6.35
N LEU A 109 10.97 -13.13 -6.20
CA LEU A 109 9.90 -13.15 -7.20
C LEU A 109 8.97 -11.93 -7.06
N LEU A 110 8.79 -11.43 -5.83
CA LEU A 110 8.02 -10.21 -5.55
C LEU A 110 8.80 -8.90 -5.81
N ARG A 111 10.13 -8.94 -5.80
CA ARG A 111 11.00 -7.79 -6.17
C ARG A 111 11.34 -7.71 -7.65
N GLY A 112 10.83 -8.63 -8.48
CA GLY A 112 11.14 -8.73 -9.90
C GLY A 112 9.88 -8.68 -10.77
N ALA A 113 9.38 -7.47 -11.01
CA ALA A 113 8.65 -7.03 -12.19
C ALA A 113 8.78 -5.51 -12.29
#